data_AF-A0A7W3QLH6-F1
#
_entry.id   AF-A0A7W3QLH6-F1
#
_cell.length_a   1.000
_cell.length_b   1.000
_cell.length_c   1.000
_cell.angle_alpha   90.00
_cell.angle_beta   90.00
_cell.angle_gamma   90.00
#
_symmetry.space_group_name_H-M   'P 1'
#
loop_
_entity.id
_entity.type
_entity.pdbx_description
1 polymer ?
#
loop_
_entity_poly.entity_id
_entity_poly.type
_entity_poly.pdbx_seq_one_letter_code
_entity_poly.pdbx_strand_id
1 'polypeptide(L)'
;MTATEPPTAVPAGGVAGADRARDGLREHKKQRTRQALIDAALELFVAQGYEDTTIDEIVAAVEVSQRTFFRYFATKEDVVIGVFAAYDRAMLEELRERPADETPFTAMAEALRVALRSIADSGPAESARFRRLRQVIETTPALVAAHLAHHTAIERALAAEIARRQGVDPEADLRPRLLVAIFIGMVRVAFKHCAEHQAWDATTMAAQIDSIVDAARRTVRDWV
;
A
#
# COMPACT_ATOMS: atom_id res chain seq x y z
N MET A 1 -10.54 34.27 -68.25
CA MET A 1 -9.79 33.15 -67.64
C MET A 1 -9.65 33.44 -66.16
N THR A 2 -10.58 32.91 -65.38
CA THR A 2 -10.65 32.96 -63.93
C THR A 2 -9.64 31.98 -63.33
N ALA A 3 -8.73 32.45 -62.48
CA ALA A 3 -7.87 31.60 -61.67
C ALA A 3 -8.43 31.53 -60.24
N THR A 4 -8.71 30.33 -59.80
CA THR A 4 -9.27 29.96 -58.49
C THR A 4 -8.13 29.75 -57.48
N GLU A 5 -8.16 30.48 -56.37
CA GLU A 5 -7.33 30.21 -55.18
C GLU A 5 -7.84 28.98 -54.42
N PRO A 6 -6.95 28.11 -53.89
CA PRO A 6 -7.35 27.00 -53.03
C PRO A 6 -7.50 27.43 -51.57
N PRO A 7 -8.40 26.80 -50.79
CA PRO A 7 -8.62 27.16 -49.39
C PRO A 7 -7.52 26.63 -48.47
N THR A 8 -7.10 27.48 -47.53
CA THR A 8 -6.19 27.19 -46.41
C THR A 8 -6.82 26.19 -45.45
N ALA A 9 -6.17 25.03 -45.28
CA ALA A 9 -6.53 24.05 -44.27
C ALA A 9 -6.12 24.52 -42.87
N VAL A 10 -7.10 24.60 -41.95
CA VAL A 10 -6.88 24.81 -40.52
C VAL A 10 -6.29 23.52 -39.91
N PRO A 11 -5.21 23.56 -39.12
CA PRO A 11 -4.65 22.36 -38.52
C PRO A 11 -5.56 21.83 -37.40
N ALA A 12 -6.07 20.60 -37.56
CA ALA A 12 -6.89 19.88 -36.59
C ALA A 12 -6.09 19.33 -35.38
N GLY A 13 -5.12 20.10 -34.87
CA GLY A 13 -4.21 19.68 -33.79
C GLY A 13 -4.64 20.05 -32.36
N GLY A 14 -5.64 20.92 -32.19
CA GLY A 14 -5.95 21.53 -30.89
C GLY A 14 -6.86 20.72 -29.95
N VAL A 15 -7.73 19.85 -30.49
CA VAL A 15 -8.81 19.23 -29.72
C VAL A 15 -8.31 18.03 -28.87
N ALA A 16 -7.41 17.22 -29.43
CA ALA A 16 -6.89 16.02 -28.77
C ALA A 16 -5.86 16.30 -27.66
N GLY A 17 -5.25 17.49 -27.64
CA GLY A 17 -4.37 17.95 -26.54
C GLY A 17 -5.16 18.52 -25.37
N ALA A 18 -6.26 19.23 -25.66
CA ALA A 18 -7.14 19.79 -24.65
C ALA A 18 -7.93 18.72 -23.88
N ASP A 19 -8.36 17.64 -24.54
CA ASP A 19 -9.06 16.53 -23.88
C ASP A 19 -8.12 15.72 -22.98
N ARG A 20 -6.88 15.41 -23.42
CA ARG A 20 -5.89 14.75 -22.55
C ARG A 20 -5.51 15.60 -21.34
N ALA A 21 -5.40 16.92 -21.50
CA ALA A 21 -5.13 17.83 -20.40
C ALA A 21 -6.31 17.94 -19.41
N ARG A 22 -7.56 17.91 -19.91
CA ARG A 22 -8.77 17.89 -19.08
C ARG A 22 -8.93 16.57 -18.33
N ASP A 23 -8.63 15.45 -18.98
CA ASP A 23 -8.64 14.12 -18.37
C ASP A 23 -7.58 14.00 -17.27
N GLY A 24 -6.37 14.53 -17.51
CA GLY A 24 -5.32 14.61 -16.50
C GLY A 24 -5.72 15.45 -15.28
N LEU A 25 -6.35 16.60 -15.49
CA LEU A 25 -6.84 17.45 -14.39
C LEU A 25 -7.96 16.77 -13.59
N ARG A 26 -8.84 16.03 -14.28
CA ARG A 26 -9.93 15.29 -13.63
C ARG A 26 -9.41 14.14 -12.78
N GLU A 27 -8.45 13.37 -13.29
CA GLU A 27 -7.85 12.26 -12.53
C GLU A 27 -7.03 12.78 -11.35
N HIS A 28 -6.30 13.89 -11.51
CA HIS A 28 -5.57 14.52 -10.41
C HIS A 28 -6.52 15.03 -9.31
N LYS A 29 -7.64 15.67 -9.67
CA LYS A 29 -8.67 16.08 -8.69
C LYS A 29 -9.28 14.87 -7.98
N LYS A 30 -9.57 13.80 -8.72
CA LYS A 30 -10.13 12.55 -8.20
C LYS A 30 -9.18 11.92 -7.18
N GLN A 31 -7.89 11.81 -7.49
CA GLN A 31 -6.88 11.27 -6.59
C GLN A 31 -6.71 12.13 -5.34
N ARG A 32 -6.69 13.47 -5.49
CA ARG A 32 -6.60 14.40 -4.35
C ARG A 32 -7.79 14.26 -3.41
N THR A 33 -9.02 14.16 -3.93
CA THR A 33 -10.21 13.93 -3.09
C THR A 33 -10.16 12.57 -2.40
N ARG A 34 -9.78 11.51 -3.12
CA ARG A 34 -9.62 10.18 -2.52
C ARG A 34 -8.60 10.23 -1.37
N GLN A 35 -7.51 10.97 -1.55
CA GLN A 35 -6.45 11.07 -0.56
C GLN A 35 -6.88 11.87 0.68
N ALA A 36 -7.57 12.99 0.48
CA ALA A 36 -8.11 13.78 1.58
C ALA A 36 -9.09 12.96 2.45
N LEU A 37 -9.95 12.15 1.82
CA LEU A 37 -10.86 11.23 2.52
C LEU A 37 -10.10 10.19 3.35
N ILE A 38 -9.03 9.61 2.80
CA ILE A 38 -8.16 8.67 3.54
C ILE A 38 -7.53 9.35 4.76
N ASP A 39 -6.96 10.53 4.56
CA ASP A 39 -6.25 11.24 5.62
C ASP A 39 -7.20 11.62 6.76
N ALA A 40 -8.37 12.17 6.44
CA ALA A 40 -9.39 12.51 7.41
C ALA A 40 -9.94 11.28 8.15
N ALA A 41 -10.21 10.19 7.43
CA ALA A 41 -10.67 8.95 8.04
C ALA A 41 -9.65 8.38 9.02
N LEU A 42 -8.39 8.26 8.62
CA LEU A 42 -7.33 7.75 9.49
C LEU A 42 -7.07 8.66 10.70
N GLU A 43 -7.20 9.98 10.54
CA GLU A 43 -7.09 10.92 11.65
C GLU A 43 -8.22 10.74 12.66
N LEU A 44 -9.47 10.66 12.21
CA LEU A 44 -10.62 10.41 13.09
C LEU A 44 -10.55 9.03 13.75
N PHE A 45 -10.20 7.98 13.00
CA PHE A 45 -10.05 6.64 13.56
C PHE A 45 -9.02 6.57 14.69
N VAL A 46 -7.92 7.33 14.59
CA VAL A 46 -6.93 7.44 15.67
C VAL A 46 -7.45 8.30 16.83
N ALA A 47 -8.15 9.40 16.54
CA ALA A 47 -8.55 10.37 17.55
C ALA A 47 -9.70 9.89 18.45
N GLN A 48 -10.70 9.24 17.87
CA GLN A 48 -11.93 8.84 18.58
C GLN A 48 -12.28 7.35 18.43
N GLY A 49 -11.49 6.58 17.66
CA GLY A 49 -11.72 5.16 17.45
C GLY A 49 -12.42 4.84 16.12
N TYR A 50 -12.11 3.66 15.56
CA TYR A 50 -12.67 3.22 14.29
C TYR A 50 -14.19 3.01 14.36
N GLU A 51 -14.69 2.38 15.43
CA GLU A 51 -16.11 2.07 15.56
C GLU A 51 -16.96 3.33 15.73
N ASP A 52 -16.50 4.26 16.56
CA ASP A 52 -17.22 5.50 16.89
C ASP A 52 -17.20 6.54 15.77
N THR A 53 -16.29 6.42 14.79
CA THR A 53 -16.23 7.35 13.65
C THR A 53 -17.29 7.05 12.61
N THR A 54 -18.04 8.06 12.18
CA THR A 54 -19.08 7.92 11.13
C THR A 54 -18.59 8.39 9.75
N ILE A 55 -19.24 7.90 8.69
CA ILE A 55 -18.97 8.41 7.33
C ILE A 55 -19.30 9.90 7.23
N ASP A 56 -20.33 10.36 7.96
CA ASP A 56 -20.73 11.78 8.01
C ASP A 56 -19.63 12.69 8.55
N GLU A 57 -18.97 12.29 9.63
CA GLU A 57 -17.83 13.04 10.19
C GLU A 57 -16.67 13.10 9.20
N ILE A 58 -16.35 11.99 8.53
CA ILE A 58 -15.27 11.92 7.55
C ILE A 58 -15.54 12.87 6.38
N VAL A 59 -16.75 12.86 5.82
CA VAL A 59 -17.07 13.73 4.67
C VAL A 59 -17.22 15.19 5.06
N ALA A 60 -17.68 15.48 6.28
CA ALA A 60 -17.72 16.83 6.83
C ALA A 60 -16.31 17.41 6.97
N ALA A 61 -15.34 16.61 7.44
CA ALA A 61 -13.96 17.04 7.63
C ALA A 61 -13.24 17.47 6.33
N VAL A 62 -13.72 17.03 5.16
CA VAL A 62 -13.15 17.38 3.85
C VAL A 62 -14.12 18.12 2.94
N GLU A 63 -15.26 18.57 3.48
CA GLU A 63 -16.30 19.33 2.78
C GLU A 63 -16.84 18.64 1.50
N VAL A 64 -17.12 17.34 1.58
CA VAL A 64 -17.76 16.58 0.49
C VAL A 64 -19.05 15.90 0.93
N SER A 65 -19.79 15.34 -0.02
CA SER A 65 -21.02 14.58 0.28
C SER A 65 -20.74 13.10 0.55
N GLN A 66 -21.63 12.41 1.27
CA GLN A 66 -21.60 10.94 1.39
C GLN A 66 -21.58 10.26 0.01
N ARG A 67 -22.33 10.78 -0.98
CA ARG A 67 -22.28 10.29 -2.36
C ARG A 67 -20.87 10.33 -2.94
N THR A 68 -20.07 11.32 -2.55
CA THR A 68 -18.65 11.40 -2.94
C THR A 68 -17.80 10.36 -2.23
N PHE A 69 -18.03 10.10 -0.95
CA PHE A 69 -17.37 8.99 -0.24
C PHE A 69 -17.66 7.64 -0.93
N PHE A 70 -18.95 7.32 -1.13
CA PHE A 70 -19.39 6.06 -1.72
C PHE A 70 -18.94 5.86 -3.18
N ARG A 71 -18.52 6.92 -3.86
CA ARG A 71 -17.88 6.82 -5.18
C ARG A 71 -16.47 6.20 -5.10
N TYR A 72 -15.80 6.28 -3.96
CA TYR A 72 -14.43 5.80 -3.76
C TYR A 72 -14.34 4.57 -2.86
N PHE A 73 -15.20 4.48 -1.85
CA PHE A 73 -15.15 3.44 -0.82
C PHE A 73 -16.57 2.97 -0.51
N ALA A 74 -16.83 1.66 -0.48
CA ALA A 74 -18.15 1.17 -0.12
C ALA A 74 -18.36 1.21 1.40
N THR A 75 -17.28 1.08 2.18
CA THR A 75 -17.29 1.05 3.64
C THR A 75 -16.12 1.83 4.26
N LYS A 76 -16.16 2.06 5.58
CA LYS A 76 -15.00 2.56 6.36
C LYS A 76 -13.82 1.58 6.29
N GLU A 77 -14.10 0.29 6.28
CA GLU A 77 -13.09 -0.78 6.16
C GLU A 77 -12.32 -0.68 4.83
N ASP A 78 -13.01 -0.40 3.73
CA ASP A 78 -12.37 -0.25 2.41
C ASP A 78 -11.34 0.88 2.35
N VAL A 79 -11.50 1.92 3.19
CA VAL A 79 -10.51 2.99 3.31
C VAL A 79 -9.20 2.41 3.84
N VAL A 80 -9.27 1.65 4.93
CA VAL A 80 -8.10 1.04 5.60
C VAL A 80 -7.46 0.00 4.68
N ILE A 81 -8.25 -0.96 4.20
CA ILE A 81 -7.77 -2.06 3.35
C ILE A 81 -7.21 -1.52 2.03
N GLY A 82 -7.83 -0.50 1.44
CA GLY A 82 -7.37 0.10 0.19
C GLY A 82 -6.02 0.82 0.30
N VAL A 83 -5.70 1.40 1.46
CA VAL A 83 -4.37 2.00 1.69
C VAL A 83 -3.36 0.91 1.99
N PHE A 84 -3.73 -0.07 2.81
CA PHE A 84 -2.86 -1.21 3.12
C PHE A 84 -2.44 -1.98 1.85
N ALA A 85 -3.40 -2.30 0.99
CA ALA A 85 -3.18 -2.97 -0.30
C ALA A 85 -2.24 -2.18 -1.24
N ALA A 86 -2.19 -0.85 -1.11
CA ALA A 86 -1.27 -0.03 -1.89
C ALA A 86 0.19 -0.20 -1.43
N TYR A 87 0.42 -0.27 -0.11
CA TYR A 87 1.76 -0.54 0.43
C TYR A 87 2.21 -1.98 0.13
N ASP A 88 1.31 -2.96 0.23
CA ASP A 88 1.57 -4.34 -0.18
C ASP A 88 1.98 -4.45 -1.65
N ARG A 89 1.29 -3.71 -2.53
CA ARG A 89 1.64 -3.66 -3.95
C ARG A 89 3.01 -3.04 -4.18
N ALA A 90 3.32 -1.95 -3.47
CA ALA A 90 4.63 -1.32 -3.56
C ALA A 90 5.74 -2.30 -3.14
N MET A 91 5.55 -3.04 -2.05
CA MET A 91 6.50 -4.08 -1.63
C MET A 91 6.65 -5.19 -2.70
N LEU A 92 5.55 -5.63 -3.33
CA LEU A 92 5.60 -6.63 -4.39
C LEU A 92 6.33 -6.12 -5.65
N GLU A 93 6.14 -4.85 -6.01
CA GLU A 93 6.88 -4.20 -7.09
C GLU A 93 8.37 -4.13 -6.77
N GLU A 94 8.75 -3.71 -5.56
CA GLU A 94 10.14 -3.75 -5.11
C GLU A 94 10.73 -5.17 -5.15
N LEU A 95 9.93 -6.21 -4.82
CA LEU A 95 10.37 -7.60 -4.88
C LEU A 95 10.70 -8.06 -6.30
N ARG A 96 9.93 -7.61 -7.30
CA ARG A 96 10.13 -7.96 -8.72
C ARG A 96 11.41 -7.37 -9.29
N GLU A 97 11.79 -6.18 -8.83
CA GLU A 97 12.98 -5.47 -9.27
C GLU A 97 14.27 -5.90 -8.53
N ARG A 98 14.16 -6.79 -7.52
CA ARG A 98 15.33 -7.30 -6.80
C ARG A 98 16.26 -8.12 -7.70
N PRO A 99 17.59 -8.08 -7.46
CA PRO A 99 18.55 -8.93 -8.17
C PRO A 99 18.21 -10.43 -8.10
N ALA A 100 18.40 -11.14 -9.20
CA ALA A 100 18.00 -12.54 -9.34
C ALA A 100 18.86 -13.51 -8.50
N ASP A 101 20.08 -13.10 -8.14
CA ASP A 101 21.04 -13.86 -7.35
C ASP A 101 20.79 -13.80 -5.84
N GLU A 102 19.86 -12.95 -5.39
CA GLU A 102 19.47 -12.91 -3.99
C GLU A 102 18.70 -14.15 -3.56
N THR A 103 19.00 -14.62 -2.35
CA THR A 103 18.17 -15.64 -1.72
C THR A 103 16.74 -15.09 -1.53
N PRO A 104 15.69 -15.93 -1.64
CA PRO A 104 14.30 -15.49 -1.52
C PRO A 104 14.02 -14.64 -0.27
N PHE A 105 14.59 -15.05 0.87
CA PHE A 105 14.38 -14.34 2.13
C PHE A 105 15.06 -12.97 2.13
N THR A 106 16.32 -12.89 1.67
CA THR A 106 17.04 -11.61 1.52
C THR A 106 16.24 -10.67 0.64
N ALA A 107 15.74 -11.17 -0.49
CA ALA A 107 15.01 -10.33 -1.42
C ALA A 107 13.70 -9.77 -0.85
N MET A 108 12.97 -10.56 -0.06
CA MET A 108 11.78 -10.06 0.65
C MET A 108 12.13 -9.03 1.73
N ALA A 109 13.20 -9.25 2.50
CA ALA A 109 13.66 -8.32 3.52
C ALA A 109 14.08 -6.98 2.89
N GLU A 110 14.84 -7.01 1.80
CA GLU A 110 15.24 -5.79 1.09
C GLU A 110 14.07 -5.09 0.40
N ALA A 111 13.13 -5.84 -0.21
CA ALA A 111 11.93 -5.26 -0.80
C ALA A 111 11.09 -4.50 0.24
N LEU A 112 10.89 -5.10 1.43
CA LEU A 112 10.22 -4.43 2.54
C LEU A 112 11.01 -3.20 3.03
N ARG A 113 12.34 -3.30 3.13
CA ARG A 113 13.20 -2.18 3.54
C ARG A 113 13.07 -1.00 2.60
N VAL A 114 13.15 -1.23 1.29
CA VAL A 114 13.04 -0.18 0.29
C VAL A 114 11.64 0.43 0.31
N ALA A 115 10.58 -0.38 0.39
CA ALA A 115 9.21 0.12 0.50
C ALA A 115 9.03 1.03 1.74
N LEU A 116 9.57 0.64 2.90
CA LEU A 116 9.50 1.46 4.12
C LEU A 116 10.33 2.75 4.03
N ARG A 117 11.51 2.70 3.40
CA ARG A 117 12.31 3.91 3.15
C ARG A 117 11.60 4.86 2.19
N SER A 118 10.99 4.34 1.13
CA SER A 118 10.20 5.14 0.18
C SER A 118 9.06 5.90 0.87
N ILE A 119 8.38 5.28 1.84
CA ILE A 119 7.37 5.93 2.68
C ILE A 119 7.98 7.06 3.51
N ALA A 120 9.15 6.83 4.13
CA ALA A 120 9.85 7.83 4.92
C ALA A 120 10.30 9.03 4.05
N ASP A 121 10.84 8.74 2.87
CA ASP A 121 11.41 9.73 1.94
C ASP A 121 10.32 10.51 1.18
N SER A 122 9.11 9.96 1.06
CA SER A 122 7.93 10.63 0.47
C SER A 122 7.42 11.81 1.30
N GLY A 123 7.96 12.02 2.51
CA GLY A 123 7.75 13.18 3.34
C GLY A 123 6.76 12.98 4.50
N PRO A 124 6.56 14.03 5.33
CA PRO A 124 5.88 13.89 6.61
C PRO A 124 4.42 13.42 6.51
N ALA A 125 3.71 13.82 5.45
CA ALA A 125 2.31 13.45 5.25
C ALA A 125 2.15 11.95 5.00
N GLU A 126 3.00 11.38 4.14
CA GLU A 126 2.97 9.94 3.83
C GLU A 126 3.40 9.10 5.04
N SER A 127 4.45 9.54 5.73
CA SER A 127 4.89 8.92 6.98
C SER A 127 3.80 8.93 8.06
N ALA A 128 3.09 10.06 8.22
CA ALA A 128 1.99 10.16 9.16
C ALA A 128 0.80 9.27 8.77
N ARG A 129 0.50 9.17 7.47
CA ARG A 129 -0.55 8.27 6.97
C ARG A 129 -0.23 6.82 7.27
N PHE A 130 0.97 6.36 6.92
CA PHE A 130 1.41 4.99 7.19
C PHE A 130 1.35 4.68 8.70
N ARG A 131 1.82 5.61 9.53
CA ARG A 131 1.72 5.51 11.00
C ARG A 131 0.29 5.32 11.47
N ARG A 132 -0.64 6.22 11.07
CA ARG A 132 -2.05 6.15 11.49
C ARG A 132 -2.72 4.88 11.00
N LEU A 133 -2.46 4.46 9.75
CA LEU A 133 -2.96 3.20 9.22
C LEU A 133 -2.56 2.02 10.09
N ARG A 134 -1.26 1.91 10.40
CA ARG A 134 -0.72 0.86 11.24
C ARG A 134 -1.31 0.90 12.65
N GLN A 135 -1.45 2.09 13.22
CA GLN A 135 -2.10 2.28 14.52
C GLN A 135 -3.53 1.75 14.53
N VAL A 136 -4.34 2.17 13.56
CA VAL A 136 -5.75 1.79 13.46
C VAL A 136 -5.92 0.28 13.30
N ILE A 137 -5.07 -0.38 12.50
CA ILE A 137 -5.15 -1.83 12.28
C ILE A 137 -4.84 -2.59 13.58
N GLU A 138 -3.74 -2.30 14.28
CA GLU A 138 -3.36 -3.11 15.45
C GLU A 138 -4.21 -2.84 16.69
N THR A 139 -4.89 -1.70 16.78
CA THR A 139 -5.78 -1.39 17.91
C THR A 139 -7.24 -1.79 17.67
N THR A 140 -7.60 -2.23 16.46
CA THR A 140 -8.99 -2.54 16.08
C THR A 140 -9.15 -4.01 15.66
N PRO A 141 -9.69 -4.89 16.52
CA PRO A 141 -9.79 -6.33 16.23
C PRO A 141 -10.52 -6.68 14.93
N ALA A 142 -11.59 -5.95 14.58
CA ALA A 142 -12.34 -6.17 13.34
C ALA A 142 -11.46 -5.93 12.09
N LEU A 143 -10.61 -4.89 12.13
CA LEU A 143 -9.69 -4.59 11.04
C LEU A 143 -8.54 -5.60 10.96
N VAL A 144 -8.10 -6.19 12.08
CA VAL A 144 -7.15 -7.32 12.05
C VAL A 144 -7.73 -8.51 11.31
N ALA A 145 -9.02 -8.82 11.51
CA ALA A 145 -9.69 -9.91 10.81
C ALA A 145 -9.84 -9.62 9.30
N ALA A 146 -10.26 -8.42 8.94
CA ALA A 146 -10.35 -7.99 7.54
C ALA A 146 -8.97 -7.99 6.85
N HIS A 147 -7.94 -7.54 7.56
CA HIS A 147 -6.55 -7.56 7.12
C HIS A 147 -6.07 -8.99 6.84
N LEU A 148 -6.39 -9.95 7.71
CA LEU A 148 -6.05 -11.36 7.49
C LEU A 148 -6.77 -11.96 6.26
N ALA A 149 -8.02 -11.57 6.01
CA ALA A 149 -8.72 -11.99 4.79
C ALA A 149 -8.03 -11.43 3.54
N HIS A 150 -7.56 -10.17 3.59
CA HIS A 150 -6.83 -9.53 2.51
C HIS A 150 -5.44 -10.14 2.26
N HIS A 151 -4.74 -10.55 3.33
CA HIS A 151 -3.42 -11.18 3.27
C HIS A 151 -3.34 -12.34 2.28
N THR A 152 -4.41 -13.13 2.15
CA THR A 152 -4.44 -14.29 1.25
C THR A 152 -4.09 -13.93 -0.20
N ALA A 153 -4.49 -12.75 -0.68
CA ALA A 153 -4.22 -12.32 -2.05
C ALA A 153 -2.76 -11.92 -2.26
N ILE A 154 -2.21 -11.10 -1.35
CA ILE A 154 -0.81 -10.66 -1.41
C ILE A 154 0.16 -11.80 -1.13
N GLU A 155 -0.15 -12.69 -0.19
CA GLU A 155 0.62 -13.91 0.09
C GLU A 155 0.78 -14.77 -1.15
N ARG A 156 -0.32 -14.98 -1.89
CA ARG A 156 -0.29 -15.74 -3.14
C ARG A 156 0.57 -15.04 -4.19
N ALA A 157 0.47 -13.72 -4.31
CA ALA A 157 1.25 -12.95 -5.28
C ALA A 157 2.75 -12.96 -4.96
N LEU A 158 3.12 -12.79 -3.69
CA LEU A 158 4.50 -12.89 -3.22
C LEU A 158 5.04 -14.30 -3.42
N ALA A 159 4.26 -15.34 -3.09
CA ALA A 159 4.69 -16.73 -3.25
C ALA A 159 4.90 -17.09 -4.73
N ALA A 160 4.02 -16.61 -5.63
CA ALA A 160 4.19 -16.78 -7.07
C ALA A 160 5.46 -16.08 -7.57
N GLU A 161 5.77 -14.88 -7.07
CA GLU A 161 7.00 -14.18 -7.43
C GLU A 161 8.26 -14.91 -6.93
N ILE A 162 8.24 -15.44 -5.70
CA ILE A 162 9.33 -16.27 -5.19
C ILE A 162 9.49 -17.54 -6.02
N ALA A 163 8.39 -18.24 -6.36
CA ALA A 163 8.42 -19.43 -7.19
C ALA A 163 9.04 -19.15 -8.57
N ARG A 164 8.63 -18.05 -9.21
CA ARG A 164 9.19 -17.56 -10.48
C ARG A 164 10.70 -17.35 -10.39
N ARG A 165 11.17 -16.68 -9.33
CA ARG A 165 12.61 -16.41 -9.12
C ARG A 165 13.44 -17.66 -8.88
N GLN A 166 12.85 -18.67 -8.25
CA GLN A 166 13.54 -19.94 -7.97
C GLN A 166 13.39 -20.97 -9.10
N GLY A 167 12.57 -20.68 -10.12
CA GLY A 167 12.31 -21.62 -11.21
C GLY A 167 11.59 -22.89 -10.75
N VAL A 168 10.75 -22.80 -9.72
CA VAL A 168 10.00 -23.93 -9.16
C VAL A 168 8.51 -23.82 -9.45
N ASP A 169 7.82 -24.97 -9.48
CA ASP A 169 6.37 -25.02 -9.61
C ASP A 169 5.71 -24.71 -8.24
N PRO A 170 4.91 -23.63 -8.13
CA PRO A 170 4.25 -23.26 -6.87
C PRO A 170 3.21 -24.27 -6.36
N GLU A 171 2.71 -25.17 -7.21
CA GLU A 171 1.77 -26.23 -6.81
C GLU A 171 2.48 -27.48 -6.31
N ALA A 172 3.69 -27.76 -6.81
CA ALA A 172 4.49 -28.91 -6.40
C ALA A 172 5.47 -28.59 -5.26
N ASP A 173 5.87 -27.32 -5.10
CA ASP A 173 6.83 -26.87 -4.11
C ASP A 173 6.18 -25.94 -3.07
N LEU A 174 6.12 -26.41 -1.82
CA LEU A 174 5.55 -25.63 -0.71
C LEU A 174 6.50 -24.54 -0.19
N ARG A 175 7.79 -24.57 -0.55
CA ARG A 175 8.82 -23.65 0.01
C ARG A 175 8.50 -22.17 -0.22
N PRO A 176 8.06 -21.70 -1.41
CA PRO A 176 7.68 -20.30 -1.61
C PRO A 176 6.55 -19.85 -0.68
N ARG A 177 5.51 -20.68 -0.51
CA ARG A 177 4.36 -20.37 0.34
C ARG A 177 4.75 -20.34 1.82
N LEU A 178 5.54 -21.32 2.27
CA LEU A 178 6.02 -21.37 3.65
C LEU A 178 6.92 -20.17 3.97
N LEU A 179 7.84 -19.82 3.07
CA LEU A 179 8.74 -18.68 3.26
C LEU A 179 7.96 -17.37 3.38
N VAL A 180 6.96 -17.16 2.51
CA VAL A 180 6.10 -15.96 2.55
C VAL A 180 5.27 -15.91 3.83
N ALA A 181 4.66 -17.03 4.26
CA ALA A 181 3.89 -17.08 5.49
C ALA A 181 4.75 -16.79 6.73
N ILE A 182 5.97 -17.36 6.80
CA ILE A 182 6.93 -17.09 7.88
C ILE A 182 7.31 -15.60 7.88
N PHE A 183 7.65 -15.06 6.72
CA PHE A 183 8.06 -13.66 6.60
C PHE A 183 6.93 -12.70 7.01
N ILE A 184 5.71 -12.91 6.51
CA ILE A 184 4.56 -12.06 6.86
C ILE A 184 4.21 -12.19 8.35
N GLY A 185 4.27 -13.40 8.90
CA GLY A 185 4.08 -13.63 10.34
C GLY A 185 5.09 -12.84 11.17
N MET A 186 6.38 -12.90 10.79
CA MET A 186 7.46 -12.14 11.42
C MET A 186 7.23 -10.62 11.32
N VAL A 187 6.89 -10.12 10.13
CA VAL A 187 6.62 -8.69 9.90
C VAL A 187 5.43 -8.20 10.73
N ARG A 188 4.35 -8.97 10.79
CA ARG A 188 3.18 -8.66 11.63
C ARG A 188 3.56 -8.57 13.11
N VAL A 189 4.34 -9.54 13.61
CA VAL A 189 4.83 -9.52 15.01
C VAL A 189 5.72 -8.30 15.26
N ALA A 190 6.59 -7.94 14.31
CA ALA A 190 7.42 -6.75 14.42
C ALA A 190 6.60 -5.46 14.47
N PHE A 191 5.61 -5.29 13.58
CA PHE A 191 4.71 -4.14 13.61
C PHE A 191 3.93 -4.04 14.92
N LYS A 192 3.41 -5.16 15.43
CA LYS A 192 2.74 -5.20 16.73
C LYS A 192 3.69 -4.89 17.90
N HIS A 193 4.94 -5.34 17.85
CA HIS A 193 5.92 -5.02 18.89
C HIS A 193 6.25 -3.53 18.90
N CYS A 194 6.50 -2.93 17.73
CA CYS A 194 6.69 -1.48 17.62
C CYS A 194 5.46 -0.69 18.07
N ALA A 195 4.27 -1.25 17.83
CA ALA A 195 3.00 -0.67 18.26
C ALA A 195 2.91 -0.50 19.78
N GLU A 196 3.20 -1.58 20.51
CA GLU A 196 3.17 -1.64 21.97
C GLU A 196 4.20 -0.69 22.61
N HIS A 197 5.32 -0.43 21.92
CA HIS A 197 6.41 0.42 22.40
C HIS A 197 6.37 1.85 21.83
N GLN A 198 5.26 2.25 21.21
CA GLN A 198 5.04 3.57 20.61
C GLN A 198 6.07 3.99 19.53
N ALA A 199 6.77 3.03 18.93
CA ALA A 199 7.79 3.24 17.91
C ALA A 199 7.19 3.15 16.49
N TRP A 200 6.14 3.93 16.22
CA TRP A 200 5.38 3.85 14.97
C TRP A 200 5.94 4.77 13.87
N ASP A 201 7.12 4.50 13.35
CA ASP A 201 7.55 5.14 12.10
C ASP A 201 8.28 4.18 11.16
N ALA A 202 8.15 4.46 9.86
CA ALA A 202 8.70 3.62 8.80
C ALA A 202 10.23 3.56 8.85
N THR A 203 10.87 4.63 9.31
CA THR A 203 12.33 4.74 9.48
C THR A 203 12.85 3.76 10.53
N THR A 204 12.22 3.71 11.69
CA THR A 204 12.55 2.81 12.79
C THR A 204 12.35 1.37 12.35
N MET A 205 11.23 1.07 11.69
CA MET A 205 10.97 -0.27 11.17
C MET A 205 12.03 -0.68 10.13
N ALA A 206 12.35 0.20 9.17
CA ALA A 206 13.37 -0.06 8.16
C ALA A 206 14.77 -0.30 8.76
N ALA A 207 15.09 0.40 9.84
CA ALA A 207 16.34 0.21 10.58
C ALA A 207 16.35 -1.09 11.41
N GLN A 208 15.19 -1.59 11.80
CA GLN A 208 15.05 -2.80 12.63
C GLN A 208 14.96 -4.11 11.83
N ILE A 209 14.78 -4.05 10.50
CA ILE A 209 14.62 -5.26 9.66
C ILE A 209 15.73 -6.28 9.93
N ASP A 210 17.01 -5.87 9.96
CA ASP A 210 18.11 -6.82 10.19
C ASP A 210 18.01 -7.50 11.56
N SER A 211 17.66 -6.73 12.60
CA SER A 211 17.46 -7.24 13.95
C SER A 211 16.29 -8.25 14.02
N ILE A 212 15.19 -7.94 13.33
CA ILE A 212 13.99 -8.80 13.25
C ILE A 212 14.31 -10.10 12.50
N VAL A 213 15.03 -10.00 11.38
CA VAL A 213 15.48 -11.14 10.59
C VAL A 213 16.42 -12.03 11.40
N ASP A 214 17.39 -11.43 12.09
CA ASP A 214 18.32 -12.18 12.94
C ASP A 214 17.62 -12.82 14.13
N ALA A 215 16.64 -12.15 14.73
CA ALA A 215 15.80 -12.72 15.77
C ALA A 215 15.02 -13.93 15.25
N ALA A 216 14.35 -13.81 14.10
CA ALA A 216 13.64 -14.93 13.48
C ALA A 216 14.56 -16.12 13.17
N ARG A 217 15.76 -15.87 12.63
CA ARG A 217 16.76 -16.91 12.35
C ARG A 217 17.23 -17.61 13.62
N ARG A 218 17.50 -16.87 14.70
CA ARG A 218 17.88 -17.44 16.00
C ARG A 218 16.74 -18.27 16.59
N THR A 219 15.51 -17.75 16.60
CA THR A 219 14.33 -18.48 17.10
C THR A 219 14.17 -19.82 16.40
N VAL A 220 14.25 -19.85 15.06
CA VAL A 220 14.12 -21.12 14.31
C VAL A 220 15.29 -22.06 14.61
N ARG A 221 16.52 -21.56 14.76
CA ARG A 221 17.69 -22.41 15.07
C ARG A 221 17.67 -22.98 16.49
N ASP A 222 17.26 -22.17 17.44
CA ASP A 222 17.41 -22.48 18.86
C ASP A 222 16.21 -23.30 19.39
N TRP A 223 15.05 -23.25 18.70
CA TRP A 223 13.78 -23.83 19.16
C TRP A 223 13.22 -24.94 18.26
N VAL A 224 13.90 -25.30 17.15
CA VAL A 224 13.54 -26.41 16.23
C VAL A 224 14.73 -27.35 16.11
#